data_AF-A0A7S4B2Z7-F1
#
_entry.id   AF-A0A7S4B2Z7-F1
#
_cell.length_a   1.000
_cell.length_b   1.000
_cell.length_c   1.000
_cell.angle_alpha   90.00
_cell.angle_beta   90.00
_cell.angle_gamma   90.00
#
_symmetry.space_group_name_H-M   'P 1'
#
loop_
_entity.id
_entity.type
_entity.pdbx_description
1 polymer ?
#
loop_
_entity_poly.entity_id
_entity_poly.type
_entity_poly.pdbx_seq_one_letter_code
_entity_poly.pdbx_strand_id
1 'polypeptide(L)'
;MPCKYRNVPAMVTLAALLGQRVQSIVQNEPLIIAGDFNFVPNSSPYMLITTGRCSRDSPDYPHVRKIEKGRHCKWLPRMSALRSAYVLANGREPEVTNHSATRQRDGTINKFTDCLDYIFVSSHWAARDCIRTMAREELKAVRSLPNAYEPSDHLMIGCCLRLKKLDKLA
;
A
#
# COMPACT_ATOMS: atom_id res chain seq x y z
N MET A 1 -5.00 -5.26 -4.61
CA MET A 1 -4.19 -6.47 -4.31
C MET A 1 -5.13 -7.60 -3.86
N PRO A 2 -4.82 -8.90 -3.97
CA PRO A 2 -5.72 -9.93 -3.46
C PRO A 2 -5.78 -9.89 -1.92
N CYS A 3 -6.96 -10.11 -1.33
CA CYS A 3 -7.23 -10.04 0.12
C CYS A 3 -6.64 -11.24 0.89
N LYS A 4 -5.33 -11.47 0.81
CA LYS A 4 -4.59 -12.45 1.63
C LYS A 4 -3.89 -11.77 2.80
N TYR A 5 -4.47 -10.69 3.34
CA TYR A 5 -3.90 -9.87 4.43
C TYR A 5 -3.58 -10.67 5.71
N ARG A 6 -4.24 -11.81 5.93
CA ARG A 6 -3.92 -12.75 7.03
C ARG A 6 -2.63 -13.55 6.82
N ASN A 7 -2.06 -13.53 5.61
CA ASN A 7 -0.78 -14.14 5.26
C ASN A 7 0.17 -13.02 4.81
N VAL A 8 0.80 -12.37 5.77
CA VAL A 8 1.69 -11.22 5.53
C VAL A 8 2.86 -11.58 4.59
N PRO A 9 3.51 -12.76 4.69
CA PRO A 9 4.50 -13.18 3.68
C PRO A 9 3.97 -13.23 2.25
N ALA A 10 2.72 -13.67 2.05
CA ALA A 10 2.10 -13.62 0.73
C ALA A 10 1.89 -12.17 0.26
N MET A 11 1.46 -11.26 1.16
CA MET A 11 1.32 -9.84 0.85
C MET A 11 2.65 -9.17 0.48
N VAL A 12 3.74 -9.47 1.21
CA VAL A 12 5.09 -9.02 0.86
C VAL A 12 5.49 -9.54 -0.52
N THR A 13 5.20 -10.81 -0.81
CA THR A 13 5.48 -11.40 -2.12
C THR A 13 4.76 -10.67 -3.25
N LEU A 14 3.46 -10.44 -3.08
CA LEU A 14 2.63 -9.77 -4.07
C LEU A 14 3.04 -8.31 -4.27
N ALA A 15 3.38 -7.59 -3.19
CA ALA A 15 3.87 -6.21 -3.26
C ALA A 15 5.20 -6.14 -4.02
N ALA A 16 6.12 -7.06 -3.74
CA ALA A 16 7.39 -7.17 -4.46
C ALA A 16 7.17 -7.47 -5.94
N LEU A 17 6.32 -8.44 -6.28
CA LEU A 17 6.06 -8.80 -7.68
C LEU A 17 5.41 -7.66 -8.45
N LEU A 18 4.44 -6.95 -7.85
CA LEU A 18 3.84 -5.75 -8.44
C LEU A 18 4.91 -4.69 -8.70
N GLY A 19 5.67 -4.31 -7.67
CA GLY A 19 6.71 -3.29 -7.77
C GLY A 19 7.77 -3.62 -8.81
N GLN A 20 8.33 -4.83 -8.75
CA GLN A 20 9.33 -5.31 -9.71
C GLN A 20 8.80 -5.35 -11.14
N ARG A 21 7.56 -5.82 -11.35
CA ARG A 21 6.98 -5.92 -12.68
C ARG A 21 6.73 -4.55 -13.28
N VAL A 22 6.15 -3.64 -12.53
CA VAL A 22 5.85 -2.29 -13.03
C VAL A 22 7.16 -1.53 -13.28
N GLN A 23 8.13 -1.62 -12.37
CA GLN A 23 9.46 -1.01 -12.55
C GLN A 23 10.22 -1.57 -13.75
N SER A 24 10.08 -2.86 -14.07
CA SER A 24 10.72 -3.41 -15.26
C SER A 24 10.09 -2.94 -16.58
N ILE A 25 8.81 -2.55 -16.55
CA ILE A 25 8.11 -1.99 -17.71
C ILE A 25 8.48 -0.52 -17.90
N VAL A 26 8.42 0.28 -16.83
CA VAL A 26 8.62 1.75 -16.93
C VAL A 26 10.09 2.16 -16.91
N GLN A 27 10.99 1.30 -16.41
CA GLN A 27 12.41 1.58 -16.26
C GLN A 27 12.66 2.89 -15.48
N ASN A 28 13.12 3.95 -16.16
CA ASN A 28 13.41 5.26 -15.58
C ASN A 28 12.29 6.28 -15.77
N GLU A 29 11.15 5.89 -16.33
CA GLU A 29 10.01 6.80 -16.53
C GLU A 29 9.26 7.10 -15.22
N PRO A 30 8.56 8.24 -15.14
CA PRO A 30 7.73 8.58 -13.99
C PRO A 30 6.64 7.54 -13.72
N LEU A 31 6.71 6.95 -12.52
CA LEU A 31 5.78 5.91 -12.06
C LEU A 31 4.85 6.42 -10.95
N ILE A 32 3.57 6.07 -11.06
CA ILE A 32 2.53 6.14 -10.03
C ILE A 32 1.88 4.75 -9.93
N ILE A 33 1.74 4.23 -8.71
CA ILE A 33 0.93 3.04 -8.40
C ILE A 33 -0.08 3.42 -7.33
N ALA A 34 -1.37 3.32 -7.64
CA ALA A 34 -2.44 3.67 -6.71
C ALA A 34 -3.46 2.53 -6.57
N GLY A 35 -4.08 2.45 -5.41
CA GLY A 35 -5.21 1.55 -5.15
C GLY A 35 -5.27 1.04 -3.72
N ASP A 36 -6.11 0.03 -3.51
CA ASP A 36 -6.20 -0.73 -2.26
C ASP A 36 -5.13 -1.83 -2.22
N PHE A 37 -4.25 -1.72 -1.23
CA PHE A 37 -3.15 -2.65 -1.01
C PHE A 37 -3.41 -3.68 0.10
N ASN A 38 -4.49 -3.52 0.88
CA ASN A 38 -4.86 -4.40 1.99
C ASN A 38 -3.73 -4.59 3.03
N PHE A 39 -2.92 -3.56 3.28
CA PHE A 39 -1.99 -3.51 4.40
C PHE A 39 -1.96 -2.13 5.04
N VAL A 40 -1.65 -2.08 6.33
CA VAL A 40 -1.57 -0.84 7.11
C VAL A 40 -0.19 -0.20 7.03
N PRO A 41 -0.05 1.11 7.38
CA PRO A 41 1.25 1.76 7.46
C PRO A 41 2.20 1.00 8.39
N ASN A 42 3.51 1.05 8.12
CA ASN A 42 4.57 0.37 8.86
C ASN A 42 4.53 -1.17 8.86
N SER A 43 3.57 -1.81 8.18
CA SER A 43 3.60 -3.26 7.94
C SER A 43 4.76 -3.66 7.02
N SER A 44 5.21 -4.91 7.07
CA SER A 44 6.29 -5.40 6.20
C SER A 44 6.11 -5.15 4.69
N PRO A 45 4.92 -5.33 4.06
CA PRO A 45 4.74 -4.97 2.65
C PRO A 45 4.77 -3.46 2.40
N TYR A 46 4.27 -2.64 3.34
CA TYR A 46 4.41 -1.17 3.26
C TYR A 46 5.89 -0.74 3.33
N MET A 47 6.65 -1.31 4.27
CA MET A 47 8.08 -1.05 4.41
C MET A 47 8.86 -1.49 3.17
N LEU A 48 8.49 -2.62 2.57
CA LEU A 48 9.07 -3.05 1.30
C LEU A 48 8.87 -2.01 0.19
N ILE A 49 7.64 -1.50 0.01
CA ILE A 49 7.38 -0.52 -1.06
C ILE A 49 8.12 0.80 -0.78
N THR A 50 8.12 1.27 0.46
CA THR A 50 8.64 2.59 0.83
C THR A 50 10.15 2.65 1.04
N THR A 51 10.79 1.52 1.34
CA THR A 51 12.25 1.42 1.53
C THR A 51 12.95 0.58 0.46
N GLY A 52 12.18 -0.14 -0.37
CA GLY A 52 12.67 -1.05 -1.40
C GLY A 52 13.11 -2.42 -0.87
N ARG A 53 13.03 -2.67 0.45
CA ARG A 53 13.52 -3.91 1.08
C ARG A 53 12.59 -4.40 2.19
N CYS A 54 12.49 -5.72 2.32
CA CYS A 54 11.94 -6.37 3.50
C CYS A 54 13.10 -6.98 4.31
N SER A 55 13.10 -6.83 5.64
CA SER A 55 14.13 -7.42 6.50
C SER A 55 14.07 -8.95 6.45
N ARG A 56 15.21 -9.61 6.25
CA ARG A 56 15.31 -11.08 6.22
C ARG A 56 15.00 -11.73 7.57
N ASP A 57 15.18 -10.97 8.65
CA ASP A 57 14.92 -11.43 10.01
C ASP A 57 13.46 -11.19 10.41
N SER A 58 12.65 -10.56 9.55
CA SER A 58 11.23 -10.39 9.80
C SER A 58 10.49 -11.74 9.70
N PRO A 59 9.56 -12.04 10.63
CA PRO A 59 8.67 -13.20 10.50
C PRO A 59 7.77 -13.11 9.25
N ASP A 60 7.62 -11.91 8.69
CA ASP A 60 6.85 -11.68 7.47
C ASP A 60 7.68 -11.91 6.19
N TYR A 61 8.97 -12.22 6.31
CA TYR A 61 9.83 -12.41 5.14
C TYR A 61 9.38 -13.65 4.35
N PRO A 62 9.11 -13.54 3.03
CA PRO A 62 8.69 -14.67 2.22
C PRO A 62 9.69 -15.83 2.22
N HIS A 63 9.25 -16.98 2.73
CA HIS A 63 10.02 -18.22 2.61
C HIS A 63 9.77 -18.85 1.25
N VAL A 64 10.74 -18.73 0.35
CA VAL A 64 10.66 -19.41 -0.94
C VAL A 64 10.94 -20.89 -0.72
N ARG A 65 9.93 -21.73 -0.98
CA ARG A 65 10.04 -23.19 -0.83
C ARG A 65 11.18 -23.70 -1.73
N LYS A 66 12.02 -24.61 -1.21
CA LYS A 66 13.01 -25.33 -2.03
C LYS A 66 12.25 -26.01 -3.18
N ILE A 67 12.57 -25.68 -4.43
CA ILE A 67 12.01 -26.38 -5.57
C ILE A 67 12.68 -27.76 -5.61
N GLU A 68 11.90 -28.82 -5.77
CA GLU A 68 12.43 -30.18 -5.88
C GLU A 68 13.50 -30.27 -7.00
N LYS A 69 14.49 -31.16 -6.80
CA LYS A 69 15.65 -31.39 -7.67
C LYS A 69 16.74 -30.29 -7.65
N GLY A 70 17.09 -29.79 -6.48
CA GLY A 70 18.29 -28.95 -6.29
C GLY A 70 18.22 -27.55 -6.92
N ARG A 71 17.05 -27.12 -7.42
CA ARG A 71 16.85 -25.77 -7.95
C ARG A 71 16.42 -24.83 -6.83
N HIS A 72 17.25 -23.82 -6.58
CA HIS A 72 16.90 -22.75 -5.65
C HIS A 72 16.30 -21.59 -6.44
N CYS A 73 15.09 -21.17 -6.06
CA CYS A 73 14.56 -19.90 -6.54
C CYS A 73 15.39 -18.77 -5.91
N LYS A 74 16.11 -18.00 -6.74
CA LYS A 74 16.96 -16.88 -6.32
C LYS A 74 16.19 -15.56 -6.15
N TRP A 75 14.86 -15.61 -6.28
CA TRP A 75 14.01 -14.43 -6.18
C TRP A 75 14.08 -13.82 -4.78
N LEU A 76 14.10 -12.49 -4.70
CA LEU A 76 14.12 -11.74 -3.46
C LEU A 76 13.05 -10.63 -3.51
N PRO A 77 12.37 -10.34 -2.38
CA PRO A 77 11.44 -9.23 -2.28
C PRO A 77 12.22 -7.91 -2.16
N ARG A 78 12.68 -7.41 -3.31
CA ARG A 78 13.42 -6.14 -3.41
C ARG A 78 12.96 -5.35 -4.63
N MET A 79 12.88 -4.04 -4.50
CA MET A 79 12.45 -3.13 -5.57
C MET A 79 13.08 -1.76 -5.35
N SER A 80 13.03 -0.87 -6.35
CA SER A 80 13.33 0.54 -6.10
C SER A 80 12.26 1.11 -5.18
N ALA A 81 12.66 1.89 -4.18
CA ALA A 81 11.72 2.49 -3.23
C ALA A 81 10.76 3.45 -3.96
N LEU A 82 9.49 3.38 -3.59
CA LEU A 82 8.48 4.39 -3.92
C LEU A 82 8.17 5.22 -2.68
N ARG A 83 7.45 6.32 -2.84
CA ARG A 83 7.08 7.22 -1.74
C ARG A 83 5.57 7.39 -1.72
N SER A 84 4.94 7.41 -0.56
CA SER A 84 3.52 7.76 -0.46
C SER A 84 3.33 9.24 -0.77
N ALA A 85 2.38 9.55 -1.64
CA ALA A 85 2.01 10.93 -1.96
C ALA A 85 1.48 11.68 -0.73
N TYR A 86 0.74 11.00 0.16
CA TYR A 86 0.23 11.59 1.40
C TYR A 86 1.36 11.93 2.37
N VAL A 87 2.33 11.03 2.55
CA VAL A 87 3.53 11.33 3.36
C VAL A 87 4.31 12.50 2.77
N LEU A 88 4.44 12.57 1.44
CA LEU A 88 5.14 13.68 0.78
C LEU A 88 4.45 15.03 0.96
N ALA A 89 3.12 15.09 0.92
CA ALA A 89 2.36 16.34 1.06
C ALA A 89 2.16 16.74 2.53
N ASN A 90 1.81 15.77 3.38
CA ASN A 90 1.27 16.02 4.71
C ASN A 90 2.20 15.55 5.84
N GLY A 91 3.33 14.89 5.52
CA GLY A 91 4.25 14.32 6.50
C GLY A 91 3.78 13.01 7.14
N ARG A 92 2.57 12.53 6.82
CA ARG A 92 1.98 11.30 7.37
C ARG A 92 0.95 10.68 6.43
N GLU A 93 0.68 9.39 6.63
CA GLU A 93 -0.43 8.71 5.98
C GLU A 93 -1.78 9.18 6.55
N PRO A 94 -2.90 9.02 5.80
CA PRO A 94 -4.25 9.13 6.35
C PRO A 94 -4.43 8.23 7.57
N GLU A 95 -5.26 8.66 8.53
CA GLU A 95 -5.61 7.80 9.66
C GLU A 95 -6.57 6.67 9.27
N VAL A 96 -7.43 6.95 8.29
CA VAL A 96 -8.46 6.04 7.80
C VAL A 96 -8.63 6.23 6.29
N THR A 97 -8.63 5.11 5.58
CA THR A 97 -9.12 5.02 4.19
C THR A 97 -10.15 3.90 4.02
N ASN A 98 -10.26 2.95 4.96
CA ASN A 98 -11.37 1.99 5.05
C ASN A 98 -12.00 2.05 6.45
N HIS A 99 -13.33 2.04 6.52
CA HIS A 99 -14.11 1.90 7.75
C HIS A 99 -15.30 0.96 7.53
N SER A 100 -15.12 -0.32 7.83
CA SER A 100 -16.11 -1.36 7.53
C SER A 100 -16.50 -2.17 8.77
N ALA A 101 -17.76 -2.61 8.82
CA ALA A 101 -18.28 -3.55 9.81
C ALA A 101 -19.00 -4.70 9.09
N THR A 102 -18.33 -5.84 8.98
CA THR A 102 -18.86 -7.01 8.26
C THR A 102 -19.42 -8.04 9.23
N ARG A 103 -20.68 -8.46 9.00
CA ARG A 103 -21.31 -9.56 9.74
C ARG A 103 -20.76 -10.91 9.26
N GLN A 104 -20.25 -11.71 10.17
CA GLN A 104 -19.75 -13.06 9.93
C GLN A 104 -20.90 -14.08 9.98
N ARG A 105 -20.62 -15.31 9.51
CA ARG A 105 -21.61 -16.41 9.47
C ARG A 105 -22.12 -16.82 10.85
N ASP A 106 -21.27 -16.71 11.88
CA ASP A 106 -21.60 -16.98 13.28
C ASP A 106 -22.37 -15.82 13.96
N GLY A 107 -22.70 -14.77 13.22
CA GLY A 107 -23.40 -13.59 13.72
C GLY A 107 -22.50 -12.54 14.36
N THR A 108 -21.20 -12.79 14.52
CA THR A 108 -20.24 -11.80 15.03
C THR A 108 -20.05 -10.65 14.04
N ILE A 109 -19.69 -9.47 14.56
CA ILE A 109 -19.38 -8.30 13.73
C ILE A 109 -17.87 -8.08 13.78
N ASN A 110 -17.22 -8.20 12.62
CA ASN A 110 -15.82 -7.82 12.46
C ASN A 110 -15.76 -6.36 11.99
N LYS A 111 -15.20 -5.49 12.82
CA LYS A 111 -14.96 -4.09 12.46
C LYS A 111 -13.51 -3.90 12.05
N PHE A 112 -13.30 -3.18 10.97
CA PHE A 112 -11.98 -2.75 10.53
C PHE A 112 -11.99 -1.26 10.26
N THR A 113 -10.96 -0.55 10.71
CA THR A 113 -10.81 0.89 10.48
C THR A 113 -9.34 1.22 10.43
N ASP A 114 -8.83 1.48 9.24
CA ASP A 114 -7.43 1.84 9.04
C ASP A 114 -7.15 2.40 7.63
N CYS A 115 -5.90 2.77 7.39
CA CYS A 115 -5.37 3.14 6.08
C CYS A 115 -4.92 1.89 5.30
N LEU A 116 -5.57 1.63 4.17
CA LEU A 116 -5.29 0.52 3.24
C LEU A 116 -4.98 0.99 1.81
N ASP A 117 -5.33 2.25 1.51
CA ASP A 117 -5.31 2.82 0.18
C ASP A 117 -4.16 3.81 0.06
N TYR A 118 -3.35 3.67 -0.97
CA TYR A 118 -2.13 4.47 -1.15
C TYR A 118 -2.01 4.97 -2.57
N ILE A 119 -1.34 6.11 -2.73
CA ILE A 119 -0.82 6.60 -4.00
C ILE A 119 0.70 6.62 -3.87
N PHE A 120 1.37 5.56 -4.33
CA PHE A 120 2.82 5.46 -4.33
C PHE A 120 3.40 6.07 -5.61
N VAL A 121 4.45 6.88 -5.46
CA VAL A 121 5.08 7.61 -6.56
C VAL A 121 6.59 7.41 -6.56
N SER A 122 7.18 7.36 -7.77
CA SER A 122 8.64 7.37 -7.96
C SER A 122 9.28 8.70 -7.51
N SER A 123 10.62 8.75 -7.49
CA SER A 123 11.41 9.94 -7.15
C SER A 123 11.11 11.17 -8.02
N HIS A 124 10.59 10.94 -9.23
CA HIS A 124 10.22 11.95 -10.23
C HIS A 124 9.10 12.89 -9.80
N TRP A 125 8.27 12.49 -8.82
CA TRP A 125 7.11 13.28 -8.42
C TRP A 125 7.36 14.11 -7.15
N ALA A 126 6.75 15.28 -7.07
CA ALA A 126 6.48 15.99 -5.83
C ALA A 126 4.98 15.97 -5.57
N ALA A 127 4.58 15.94 -4.29
CA ALA A 127 3.18 16.06 -3.88
C ALA A 127 2.97 17.45 -3.28
N ARG A 128 1.88 18.11 -3.66
CA ARG A 128 1.55 19.46 -3.17
C ARG A 128 0.45 19.44 -2.12
N ASP A 129 -0.62 18.72 -2.40
CA ASP A 129 -1.82 18.68 -1.58
C ASP A 129 -2.57 17.37 -1.81
N CYS A 130 -3.30 16.91 -0.81
CA CYS A 130 -4.06 15.67 -0.83
C CYS A 130 -5.50 15.88 -0.37
N ILE A 131 -6.42 15.09 -0.93
CA ILE A 131 -7.81 15.05 -0.45
C ILE A 131 -7.79 14.62 1.02
N ARG A 132 -8.41 15.43 1.89
CA ARG A 132 -8.58 15.12 3.30
C ARG A 132 -9.51 13.91 3.45
N THR A 133 -9.07 12.88 4.15
CA THR A 133 -9.94 11.80 4.61
C THR A 133 -10.45 12.08 6.03
N MET A 134 -11.50 11.37 6.44
CA MET A 134 -12.03 11.46 7.80
C MET A 134 -11.00 10.94 8.81
N ALA A 135 -10.83 11.66 9.92
CA ALA A 135 -10.06 11.20 11.06
C ALA A 135 -10.80 10.10 11.83
N ARG A 136 -10.07 9.32 12.65
CA ARG A 136 -10.68 8.27 13.49
C ARG A 136 -11.74 8.84 14.44
N GLU A 137 -11.53 10.06 14.93
CA GLU A 137 -12.46 10.75 15.82
C GLU A 137 -13.82 11.02 15.14
N GLU A 138 -13.81 11.49 13.89
CA GLU A 138 -15.01 11.80 13.11
C GLU A 138 -15.87 10.54 12.86
N LEU A 139 -15.25 9.36 12.86
CA LEU A 139 -15.91 8.08 12.61
C LEU A 139 -16.39 7.37 13.88
N LYS A 140 -16.16 7.89 15.09
CA LYS A 140 -16.59 7.22 16.34
C LYS A 140 -18.09 6.98 16.41
N ALA A 141 -18.88 7.92 15.92
CA ALA A 141 -20.34 7.82 15.87
C ALA A 141 -20.86 7.05 14.64
N VAL A 142 -19.97 6.78 13.67
CA VAL A 142 -20.31 6.04 12.45
C VAL A 142 -20.10 4.55 12.72
N ARG A 143 -21.14 3.74 12.50
CA ARG A 143 -21.05 2.29 12.73
C ARG A 143 -20.19 1.57 11.70
N SER A 144 -20.36 1.97 10.44
CA SER A 144 -19.72 1.40 9.25
C SER A 144 -19.95 2.36 8.09
N LEU A 145 -19.02 2.36 7.15
CA LEU A 145 -19.27 2.73 5.77
C LEU A 145 -19.52 1.43 4.94
N PRO A 146 -20.19 1.49 3.78
CA PRO A 146 -20.97 2.62 3.27
C PRO A 146 -22.15 2.97 4.19
N ASN A 147 -22.72 4.16 4.00
CA ASN A 147 -23.92 4.63 4.69
C ASN A 147 -24.78 5.52 3.75
N ALA A 148 -25.74 6.26 4.30
CA ALA A 148 -26.64 7.12 3.51
C ALA A 148 -25.93 8.28 2.78
N TYR A 149 -24.72 8.66 3.21
CA TYR A 149 -23.95 9.78 2.70
C TYR A 149 -22.68 9.34 1.97
N GLU A 150 -22.13 8.18 2.31
CA GLU A 150 -20.93 7.63 1.68
C GLU A 150 -21.22 6.28 0.99
N PRO A 151 -21.00 6.16 -0.33
CA PRO A 151 -21.43 5.00 -1.10
C PRO A 151 -20.45 3.82 -1.06
N SER A 152 -19.27 3.97 -0.44
CA SER A 152 -18.25 2.93 -0.30
C SER A 152 -17.81 2.81 1.15
N ASP A 153 -17.31 1.63 1.54
CA ASP A 153 -16.61 1.43 2.81
C ASP A 153 -15.18 2.00 2.82
N HIS A 154 -14.68 2.38 1.64
CA HIS A 154 -13.45 3.12 1.46
C HIS A 154 -13.73 4.61 1.22
N LEU A 155 -12.84 5.45 1.77
CA LEU A 155 -12.83 6.89 1.54
C LEU A 155 -12.03 7.21 0.28
N MET A 156 -12.52 8.17 -0.51
CA MET A 156 -11.79 8.65 -1.68
C MET A 156 -10.45 9.27 -1.26
N ILE A 157 -9.38 8.81 -1.90
CA ILE A 157 -8.05 9.42 -1.79
C ILE A 157 -7.67 10.12 -3.09
N GLY A 158 -6.85 11.17 -3.01
CA GLY A 158 -6.39 11.91 -4.17
C GLY A 158 -5.25 12.84 -3.82
N CYS A 159 -4.41 13.16 -4.81
CA CYS A 159 -3.26 14.03 -4.62
C CYS A 159 -3.01 14.89 -5.86
N CYS A 160 -2.66 16.16 -5.65
CA CYS A 160 -2.08 17.02 -6.67
C CYS A 160 -0.58 16.70 -6.78
N LEU A 161 -0.18 16.08 -7.89
CA LEU A 161 1.20 15.70 -8.16
C LEU A 161 1.83 16.65 -9.19
N ARG A 162 3.10 16.97 -8.98
CA ARG A 162 3.93 17.74 -9.92
C ARG A 162 5.12 16.91 -10.36
N LEU A 163 5.29 16.76 -11.66
CA LEU A 163 6.50 16.16 -12.21
C LEU A 163 7.69 17.11 -11.94
N LYS A 164 8.75 16.60 -11.31
CA LYS A 164 9.99 17.35 -11.14
C LYS A 164 10.65 17.49 -12.52
N LYS A 165 11.34 18.61 -12.75
CA LYS A 165 12.19 18.72 -13.93
C LYS A 165 13.19 17.57 -13.88
N LEU A 166 13.21 16.74 -14.92
CA LEU A 166 14.32 15.84 -15.15
C LEU A 166 15.49 16.72 -15.50
N ASP A 167 16.53 16.73 -14.67
CA ASP A 167 17.79 17.33 -15.09
C ASP A 167 18.19 16.60 -16.37
N LYS A 168 18.42 17.37 -17.46
CA LYS A 168 18.94 16.79 -18.69
C LYS A 168 20.23 16.07 -18.30
N LEU A 169 20.26 14.74 -18.46
CA LEU A 169 21.49 13.96 -18.39
C LEU A 169 22.47 14.64 -19.36
N ALA A 170 23.46 15.33 -18.80
CA ALA A 170 24.59 15.88 -19.53
C ALA A 170 25.55 14.74 -19.89
#